data_AF-A0A6L7QJE0-F1
#
_entry.id   AF-A0A6L7QJE0-F1
#
_cell.length_a   1.000
_cell.length_b   1.000
_cell.length_c   1.000
_cell.angle_alpha   90.00
_cell.angle_beta   90.00
_cell.angle_gamma   90.00
#
_symmetry.space_group_name_H-M   'P 1'
#
loop_
_entity.id
_entity.type
_entity.pdbx_description
1 polymer ?
#
loop_
_entity_poly.entity_id
_entity_poly.type
_entity_poly.pdbx_seq_one_letter_code
_entity_poly.pdbx_strand_id
1 'polypeptide(L)'
;MTWATQDLFTFQFVEQAIQAQFPGQASSILKGYTRMIAFDAIVGNNDRHHYNWGVVVHRQRDHEPYFSPIYDSARALFWNDSESKLQAIEQDPDPERLPTFIDRYVKNSRPKTGWDDENNPNHFSLIQNIHHAHPDLRPVLSALYLPQLLEGIQEILDSEFRLLMSTLRRKMILNCLKRRLNLIYDALTEDIPCYRP
;
A
#
# COMPACT_ATOMS: atom_id res chain seq x y z
N MET A 1 -5.91 4.27 26.16
CA MET A 1 -4.71 3.42 25.99
C MET A 1 -4.97 2.53 24.79
N THR A 2 -4.80 3.09 23.60
CA THR A 2 -5.00 2.40 22.32
C THR A 2 -3.73 1.62 22.06
N TRP A 3 -3.73 0.32 22.33
CA TRP A 3 -2.68 -0.56 21.84
C TRP A 3 -2.62 -0.39 20.33
N ALA A 4 -1.48 0.05 19.79
CA ALA A 4 -1.35 0.23 18.36
C ALA A 4 -1.48 -1.17 17.74
N THR A 5 -2.54 -1.39 16.95
CA THR A 5 -2.82 -2.68 16.29
C THR A 5 -1.58 -3.28 15.58
N GLN A 6 -0.65 -2.44 15.15
CA GLN A 6 0.62 -2.82 14.52
C GLN A 6 1.57 -3.58 15.46
N ASP A 7 1.56 -3.30 16.77
CA ASP A 7 2.44 -3.96 17.75
C ASP A 7 2.07 -5.43 17.97
N LEU A 8 0.82 -5.80 17.63
CA LEU A 8 0.29 -7.16 17.77
C LEU A 8 0.08 -7.85 16.42
N PHE A 9 -0.13 -7.08 15.34
CA PHE A 9 -0.31 -7.59 13.96
C PHE A 9 0.88 -7.20 13.09
N THR A 10 2.02 -7.85 13.32
CA THR A 10 3.20 -7.73 12.46
C THR A 10 3.10 -8.64 11.23
N PHE A 11 3.94 -8.38 10.23
CA PHE A 11 4.03 -9.28 9.07
C PHE A 11 4.39 -10.71 9.50
N GLN A 12 5.35 -10.84 10.41
CA GLN A 12 5.82 -12.11 10.98
C GLN A 12 4.70 -12.84 11.71
N PHE A 13 3.92 -12.14 12.54
CA PHE A 13 2.77 -12.73 13.22
C PHE A 13 1.76 -13.29 12.21
N VAL A 14 1.44 -12.54 11.15
CA VAL A 14 0.51 -12.98 10.11
C VAL A 14 1.07 -14.16 9.32
N GLU A 15 2.37 -14.14 9.00
CA GLU A 15 3.05 -15.26 8.34
C GLU A 15 2.95 -16.55 9.17
N GLN A 16 3.28 -16.49 10.46
CA GLN A 16 3.19 -17.63 11.37
C GLN A 16 1.75 -18.16 11.46
N ALA A 17 0.76 -17.27 11.55
CA ALA A 17 -0.65 -17.64 11.58
C ALA A 17 -1.08 -18.34 10.28
N ILE A 18 -0.65 -17.83 9.12
CA ILE A 18 -0.93 -18.43 7.81
C ILE A 18 -0.28 -19.82 7.70
N GLN A 19 0.98 -19.96 8.11
CA GLN A 19 1.71 -21.23 8.10
C GLN A 19 1.08 -22.28 9.01
N ALA A 20 0.65 -21.88 10.21
CA ALA A 20 -0.01 -22.77 11.16
C ALA A 20 -1.39 -23.22 10.67
N GLN A 21 -2.19 -22.31 10.10
CA GLN A 21 -3.56 -22.59 9.70
C GLN A 21 -3.68 -23.24 8.31
N PHE A 22 -2.76 -22.93 7.39
CA PHE A 22 -2.82 -23.34 5.98
C PHE A 22 -1.47 -23.87 5.47
N PRO A 23 -0.88 -24.93 6.07
CA PRO A 23 0.49 -25.35 5.75
C PRO A 23 0.70 -25.70 4.26
N GLY A 24 -0.32 -26.24 3.58
CA GLY A 24 -0.25 -26.57 2.15
C GLY A 24 -0.37 -25.37 1.20
N GLN A 25 -0.92 -24.24 1.66
CA GLN A 25 -1.19 -23.04 0.85
C GLN A 25 -0.50 -21.79 1.39
N ALA A 26 0.35 -21.93 2.42
CA ALA A 26 0.95 -20.81 3.11
C ALA A 26 1.68 -19.86 2.16
N SER A 27 2.47 -20.41 1.23
CA SER A 27 3.20 -19.60 0.23
C SER A 27 2.26 -18.82 -0.69
N SER A 28 1.18 -19.43 -1.20
CA SER A 28 0.26 -18.72 -2.11
C SER A 28 -0.57 -17.66 -1.38
N ILE A 29 -0.98 -17.94 -0.15
CA ILE A 29 -1.71 -17.00 0.69
C ILE A 29 -0.82 -15.83 1.10
N LEU A 30 0.43 -16.09 1.52
CA LEU A 30 1.38 -15.05 1.89
C LEU A 30 1.74 -14.15 0.70
N LYS A 31 1.85 -14.70 -0.51
CA LYS A 31 1.98 -13.91 -1.75
C LYS A 31 0.76 -13.01 -1.98
N GLY A 32 -0.45 -13.49 -1.71
CA GLY A 32 -1.68 -12.70 -1.78
C GLY A 32 -1.68 -11.54 -0.77
N TYR A 33 -1.32 -11.84 0.48
CA TYR A 33 -1.20 -10.84 1.54
C TYR A 33 -0.15 -9.77 1.21
N THR A 34 1.01 -10.19 0.69
CA THR A 34 2.08 -9.29 0.27
C THR A 34 1.66 -8.40 -0.90
N ARG A 35 0.92 -8.96 -1.87
CA ARG A 35 0.34 -8.18 -2.97
C ARG A 35 -0.60 -7.09 -2.45
N MET A 36 -1.41 -7.40 -1.44
CA MET A 36 -2.28 -6.42 -0.80
C MET A 36 -1.49 -5.32 -0.08
N ILE A 37 -0.46 -5.67 0.70
CA ILE A 37 0.40 -4.67 1.37
C ILE A 37 1.02 -3.71 0.36
N ALA A 38 1.52 -4.24 -0.76
CA ALA A 38 2.12 -3.42 -1.80
C ALA A 38 1.08 -2.59 -2.57
N PHE A 39 -0.13 -3.12 -2.81
CA PHE A 39 -1.25 -2.30 -3.30
C PHE A 39 -1.57 -1.14 -2.34
N ASP A 40 -1.71 -1.42 -1.03
CA ASP A 40 -2.02 -0.40 -0.03
C ASP A 40 -0.91 0.65 0.08
N ALA A 41 0.36 0.27 -0.13
CA ALA A 41 1.48 1.21 -0.21
C ALA A 41 1.36 2.16 -1.42
N ILE A 42 0.92 1.66 -2.57
CA ILE A 42 0.71 2.45 -3.80
C ILE A 42 -0.44 3.43 -3.64
N VAL A 43 -1.59 2.99 -3.12
CA VAL A 43 -2.78 3.87 -2.99
C VAL A 43 -2.76 4.71 -1.71
N GLY A 44 -1.96 4.32 -0.72
CA GLY A 44 -1.88 4.98 0.57
C GLY A 44 -3.06 4.67 1.50
N ASN A 45 -3.48 3.40 1.55
CA ASN A 45 -4.58 2.99 2.42
C ASN A 45 -4.12 2.93 3.88
N ASN A 46 -4.73 3.78 4.70
CA ASN A 46 -4.39 3.90 6.13
C ASN A 46 -5.27 3.07 7.06
N ASP A 47 -6.13 2.21 6.53
CA ASP A 47 -7.16 1.54 7.33
C ASP A 47 -7.39 0.08 6.96
N ARG A 48 -6.31 -0.61 6.52
CA ARG A 48 -6.32 -2.05 6.28
C ARG A 48 -6.29 -2.86 7.57
N HIS A 49 -7.32 -2.79 8.41
CA HIS A 49 -7.39 -3.65 9.60
C HIS A 49 -7.62 -5.13 9.21
N HIS A 50 -7.43 -6.06 10.16
CA HIS A 50 -7.49 -7.50 9.89
C HIS A 50 -8.87 -8.01 9.43
N TYR A 51 -9.96 -7.25 9.63
CA TYR A 51 -11.26 -7.57 9.02
C TYR A 51 -11.43 -7.11 7.55
N ASN A 52 -10.47 -6.35 6.99
CA ASN A 52 -10.53 -5.79 5.63
C ASN A 52 -9.77 -6.62 4.60
N TRP A 53 -9.50 -7.89 4.92
CA TRP A 53 -8.93 -8.91 4.05
C TRP A 53 -9.15 -10.28 4.70
N GLY A 54 -8.94 -11.37 3.95
CA GLY A 54 -9.02 -12.69 4.54
C GLY A 54 -8.56 -13.80 3.64
N VAL A 55 -8.77 -15.03 4.09
CA VAL A 55 -8.56 -16.25 3.32
C VAL A 55 -9.92 -16.88 3.05
N VAL A 56 -10.23 -17.12 1.79
CA VAL A 56 -11.46 -17.81 1.38
C VAL A 56 -11.23 -19.31 1.54
N VAL A 57 -12.10 -19.94 2.32
CA VAL A 57 -12.07 -21.39 2.59
C VAL A 57 -13.39 -22.01 2.16
N HIS A 58 -13.34 -23.12 1.43
CA HIS A 58 -14.55 -23.87 1.09
C HIS A 58 -14.90 -24.84 2.21
N ARG A 59 -16.16 -24.80 2.71
CA ARG A 59 -16.60 -25.73 3.77
C ARG A 59 -16.57 -27.19 3.34
N GLN A 60 -16.79 -27.46 2.05
CA GLN A 60 -16.82 -28.82 1.48
C GLN A 60 -15.50 -29.22 0.80
N ARG A 61 -14.47 -28.34 0.81
CA ARG A 61 -13.14 -28.54 0.17
C ARG A 61 -13.13 -28.66 -1.36
N ASP A 62 -14.12 -28.07 -2.04
CA ASP A 62 -14.18 -28.00 -3.51
C ASP A 62 -13.05 -27.17 -4.14
N HIS A 63 -12.42 -26.31 -3.35
CA HIS A 63 -11.19 -25.63 -3.72
C HIS A 63 -10.27 -25.48 -2.50
N GLU A 64 -8.97 -25.36 -2.78
CA GLU A 64 -7.97 -25.06 -1.77
C GLU A 64 -8.15 -23.64 -1.20
N PRO A 65 -7.79 -23.39 0.07
CA PRO A 65 -7.76 -22.05 0.64
C PRO A 65 -6.94 -21.07 -0.20
N TYR A 66 -7.46 -19.87 -0.43
CA TYR A 66 -6.75 -18.83 -1.18
C TYR A 66 -6.99 -17.44 -0.57
N PHE A 67 -6.04 -16.53 -0.79
CA PHE A 67 -6.17 -15.14 -0.32
C PHE A 67 -7.33 -14.43 -1.03
N SER A 68 -8.18 -13.75 -0.29
CA SER A 68 -9.36 -13.08 -0.86
C SER A 68 -8.97 -12.03 -1.91
N PRO A 69 -9.85 -11.72 -2.87
CA PRO A 69 -9.75 -10.46 -3.59
C PRO A 69 -9.63 -9.29 -2.61
N ILE A 70 -8.94 -8.23 -2.99
CA ILE A 70 -8.84 -7.03 -2.15
C ILE A 70 -10.22 -6.35 -2.13
N TYR A 71 -10.73 -6.05 -0.94
CA TYR A 71 -11.98 -5.31 -0.74
C TYR A 71 -11.75 -4.16 0.25
N ASP A 72 -12.75 -3.30 0.47
CA ASP A 72 -12.69 -2.17 1.43
C ASP A 72 -11.40 -1.34 1.36
N SER A 73 -11.14 -0.74 0.18
CA SER A 73 -9.96 0.07 -0.12
C SER A 73 -10.26 1.57 -0.28
N ALA A 74 -11.46 2.00 0.10
CA ALA A 74 -11.95 3.36 -0.16
C ALA A 74 -11.20 4.45 0.62
N ARG A 75 -10.45 4.10 1.68
CA ARG A 75 -9.76 5.03 2.58
C ARG A 75 -8.37 5.45 2.10
N ALA A 76 -8.27 5.75 0.81
CA ALA A 76 -7.05 6.11 0.09
C ALA A 76 -7.26 7.36 -0.78
N LEU A 77 -6.24 7.81 -1.51
CA LEU A 77 -6.38 8.77 -2.63
C LEU A 77 -7.20 10.04 -2.34
N PHE A 78 -6.87 10.75 -1.26
CA PHE A 78 -7.51 12.01 -0.84
C PHE A 78 -9.01 11.90 -0.55
N TRP A 79 -9.52 10.71 -0.22
CA TRP A 79 -10.96 10.49 0.02
C TRP A 79 -11.59 11.46 1.03
N ASN A 80 -10.83 11.92 2.03
CA ASN A 80 -11.29 12.81 3.09
C ASN A 80 -10.96 14.30 2.85
N ASP A 81 -10.27 14.62 1.76
CA ASP A 81 -9.94 16.00 1.43
C ASP A 81 -11.03 16.58 0.52
N SER A 82 -11.63 17.69 0.93
CA SER A 82 -12.66 18.38 0.13
C SER A 82 -12.07 19.01 -1.13
N GLU A 83 -12.89 19.20 -2.16
CA GLU A 83 -12.49 19.96 -3.36
C GLU A 83 -11.95 21.35 -3.02
N SER A 84 -12.62 22.06 -2.10
CA SER A 84 -12.19 23.39 -1.66
C SER A 84 -10.80 23.39 -1.03
N LYS A 85 -10.46 22.35 -0.25
CA LYS A 85 -9.13 22.20 0.34
C LYS A 85 -8.09 21.96 -0.74
N LEU A 86 -8.35 21.06 -1.69
CA LEU A 86 -7.43 20.77 -2.79
C LEU A 86 -7.23 22.02 -3.66
N GLN A 87 -8.30 22.79 -3.90
CA GLN A 87 -8.25 24.00 -4.71
C GLN A 87 -7.41 25.09 -4.02
N ALA A 88 -7.56 25.27 -2.71
CA ALA A 88 -6.75 26.20 -1.94
C ALA A 88 -5.25 25.83 -1.98
N ILE A 89 -4.90 24.54 -2.04
CA ILE A 89 -3.52 24.09 -2.19
C ILE A 89 -3.00 24.35 -3.60
N GLU A 90 -3.80 24.12 -4.65
CA GLU A 90 -3.37 24.32 -6.04
C GLU A 90 -3.26 25.80 -6.43
N GLN A 91 -4.06 26.67 -5.83
CA GLN A 91 -4.06 28.10 -6.11
C GLN A 91 -3.10 28.92 -5.24
N ASP A 92 -2.39 28.27 -4.31
CA ASP A 92 -1.42 28.93 -3.46
C ASP A 92 -0.26 29.48 -4.33
N PRO A 93 0.13 30.76 -4.15
CA PRO A 93 1.20 31.37 -4.95
C PRO A 93 2.58 30.78 -4.66
N ASP A 94 2.78 30.09 -3.54
CA ASP A 94 4.04 29.41 -3.24
C ASP A 94 4.16 28.12 -4.09
N PRO A 95 5.13 28.03 -5.03
CA PRO A 95 5.29 26.85 -5.87
C PRO A 95 5.61 25.58 -5.08
N GLU A 96 6.15 25.70 -3.85
CA GLU A 96 6.46 24.55 -2.99
C GLU A 96 5.25 24.04 -2.20
N ARG A 97 4.11 24.78 -2.22
CA ARG A 97 2.92 24.43 -1.45
C ARG A 97 2.37 23.06 -1.83
N LEU A 98 2.14 22.85 -3.12
CA LEU A 98 1.56 21.62 -3.65
C LEU A 98 2.51 20.42 -3.47
N PRO A 99 3.80 20.48 -3.90
CA PRO A 99 4.76 19.41 -3.63
C PRO A 99 4.83 19.04 -2.15
N THR A 100 4.92 20.03 -1.26
CA THR A 100 4.98 19.82 0.20
C THR A 100 3.71 19.16 0.74
N PHE A 101 2.54 19.54 0.23
CA PHE A 101 1.27 18.92 0.60
C PHE A 101 1.22 17.45 0.20
N ILE A 102 1.59 17.12 -1.04
CA ILE A 102 1.64 15.74 -1.54
C ILE A 102 2.66 14.93 -0.72
N ASP A 103 3.85 15.46 -0.49
CA ASP A 103 4.90 14.79 0.29
C ASP A 103 4.44 14.47 1.70
N ARG A 104 3.78 15.44 2.36
CA ARG A 104 3.22 15.25 3.69
C ARG A 104 2.12 14.20 3.69
N TYR A 105 1.20 14.25 2.72
CA TYR A 105 0.12 13.26 2.60
C TYR A 105 0.68 11.84 2.44
N VAL A 106 1.67 11.67 1.57
CA VAL A 106 2.33 10.39 1.31
C VAL A 106 3.08 9.90 2.55
N LYS A 107 3.89 10.77 3.17
CA LYS A 107 4.71 10.42 4.34
C LYS A 107 3.93 10.20 5.63
N ASN A 108 2.68 10.67 5.74
CA ASN A 108 1.86 10.46 6.93
C ASN A 108 1.01 9.19 6.87
N SER A 109 1.01 8.50 5.74
CA SER A 109 0.26 7.27 5.53
C SER A 109 0.98 6.08 6.19
N ARG A 110 0.25 5.25 6.93
CA ARG A 110 0.78 4.11 7.68
C ARG A 110 -0.05 2.86 7.43
N PRO A 111 0.57 1.69 7.18
CA PRO A 111 -0.12 0.40 7.13
C PRO A 111 -0.68 0.06 8.50
N LYS A 112 -1.65 -0.86 8.60
CA LYS A 112 -2.07 -1.43 9.90
C LYS A 112 -1.27 -2.67 10.28
N THR A 113 -0.42 -3.14 9.38
CA THR A 113 0.55 -4.22 9.59
C THR A 113 1.87 -3.63 10.10
N GLY A 114 2.37 -4.15 11.21
CA GLY A 114 3.67 -3.77 11.78
C GLY A 114 4.83 -4.67 11.33
N TRP A 115 5.95 -4.52 12.02
CA TRP A 115 7.16 -5.33 11.86
C TRP A 115 7.79 -5.53 13.25
N ASP A 116 8.18 -6.76 13.61
CA ASP A 116 8.56 -7.10 15.00
C ASP A 116 9.64 -6.18 15.61
N ASP A 117 10.63 -5.78 14.82
CA ASP A 117 11.78 -4.98 15.28
C ASP A 117 11.70 -3.50 14.89
N GLU A 118 10.58 -3.05 14.34
CA GLU A 118 10.38 -1.65 13.95
C GLU A 118 9.07 -1.11 14.49
N ASN A 119 9.14 -0.08 15.31
CA ASN A 119 7.95 0.58 15.84
C ASN A 119 7.28 1.43 14.75
N ASN A 120 6.03 1.08 14.41
CA ASN A 120 5.18 1.81 13.47
C ASN A 120 5.85 2.10 12.11
N PRO A 121 6.25 1.04 11.37
CA PRO A 121 6.85 1.20 10.05
C PRO A 121 5.89 1.95 9.13
N ASN A 122 6.43 2.82 8.28
CA ASN A 122 5.63 3.38 7.19
C ASN A 122 5.48 2.34 6.06
N HIS A 123 4.63 2.65 5.08
CA HIS A 123 4.38 1.72 3.97
C HIS A 123 5.66 1.30 3.22
N PHE A 124 6.59 2.24 3.02
CA PHE A 124 7.82 2.01 2.26
C PHE A 124 8.83 1.21 3.09
N SER A 125 8.99 1.54 4.38
CA SER A 125 9.81 0.76 5.32
C SER A 125 9.31 -0.68 5.43
N LEU A 126 7.99 -0.89 5.55
CA LEU A 126 7.41 -2.23 5.59
C LEU A 126 7.70 -3.02 4.30
N ILE A 127 7.57 -2.38 3.13
CA ILE A 127 7.89 -3.01 1.84
C ILE A 127 9.37 -3.39 1.76
N GLN A 128 10.27 -2.50 2.19
CA GLN A 128 11.71 -2.74 2.22
C GLN A 128 12.06 -3.91 3.15
N ASN A 129 11.49 -3.93 4.35
CA ASN A 129 11.68 -5.02 5.31
C ASN A 129 11.25 -6.38 4.73
N ILE A 130 10.06 -6.44 4.10
CA ILE A 130 9.58 -7.67 3.45
C ILE A 130 10.51 -8.05 2.29
N HIS A 131 10.94 -7.08 1.48
CA HIS A 131 11.85 -7.32 0.34
C HIS A 131 13.18 -7.96 0.78
N HIS A 132 13.76 -7.45 1.87
CA HIS A 132 15.02 -7.96 2.41
C HIS A 132 14.86 -9.33 3.07
N ALA A 133 13.83 -9.50 3.91
CA ALA A 133 13.64 -10.72 4.70
C ALA A 133 13.08 -11.91 3.89
N HIS A 134 12.32 -11.64 2.81
CA HIS A 134 11.62 -12.68 2.05
C HIS A 134 11.96 -12.63 0.54
N PRO A 135 13.09 -13.24 0.11
CA PRO A 135 13.49 -13.29 -1.30
C PRO A 135 12.43 -13.87 -2.24
N ASP A 136 11.62 -14.81 -1.77
CA ASP A 136 10.54 -15.47 -2.52
C ASP A 136 9.34 -14.54 -2.79
N LEU A 137 9.22 -13.45 -2.04
CA LEU A 137 8.18 -12.43 -2.19
C LEU A 137 8.62 -11.25 -3.06
N ARG A 138 9.92 -11.10 -3.36
CA ARG A 138 10.44 -10.02 -4.22
C ARG A 138 9.73 -9.91 -5.58
N PRO A 139 9.42 -11.03 -6.29
CA PRO A 139 8.68 -10.95 -7.55
C PRO A 139 7.26 -10.37 -7.40
N VAL A 140 6.62 -10.56 -6.24
CA VAL A 140 5.29 -10.00 -5.96
C VAL A 140 5.38 -8.49 -5.77
N LEU A 141 6.40 -8.04 -5.03
CA LEU A 141 6.66 -6.63 -4.78
C LEU A 141 7.04 -5.88 -6.05
N SER A 142 7.91 -6.48 -6.88
CA SER A 142 8.36 -5.86 -8.13
C SER A 142 7.31 -5.86 -9.24
N ALA A 143 6.41 -6.85 -9.27
CA ALA A 143 5.33 -6.92 -10.27
C ALA A 143 4.34 -5.75 -10.22
N LEU A 144 4.34 -4.98 -9.12
CA LEU A 144 3.47 -3.81 -8.97
C LEU A 144 4.10 -2.52 -9.51
N TYR A 145 5.40 -2.55 -9.84
CA TYR A 145 6.04 -1.52 -10.64
C TYR A 145 5.87 -1.84 -12.12
N LEU A 146 4.74 -1.42 -12.70
CA LEU A 146 4.50 -1.54 -14.13
C LEU A 146 4.88 -0.20 -14.81
N PRO A 147 5.78 -0.19 -15.82
CA PRO A 147 6.20 1.05 -16.47
C PRO A 147 5.05 1.85 -17.08
N GLN A 148 3.94 1.18 -17.41
CA GLN A 148 2.73 1.77 -17.99
C GLN A 148 1.60 2.01 -16.96
N LEU A 149 1.86 1.82 -15.66
CA LEU A 149 0.83 1.89 -14.63
C LEU A 149 0.20 3.29 -14.57
N LEU A 150 1.02 4.34 -14.59
CA LEU A 150 0.56 5.72 -14.45
C LEU A 150 -0.23 6.15 -15.69
N GLU A 151 0.21 5.74 -16.88
CA GLU A 151 -0.47 5.98 -18.15
C GLU A 151 -1.86 5.32 -18.14
N GLY A 152 -1.93 4.03 -17.78
CA GLY A 152 -3.20 3.31 -17.69
C GLY A 152 -4.14 3.90 -16.63
N ILE A 153 -3.62 4.32 -15.47
CA ILE A 153 -4.43 5.01 -14.46
C ILE A 153 -4.92 6.37 -14.98
N GLN A 154 -4.08 7.12 -15.69
CA GLN A 154 -4.49 8.39 -16.30
C GLN A 154 -5.61 8.17 -17.31
N GLU A 155 -5.51 7.16 -18.18
CA GLU A 155 -6.56 6.81 -19.13
C GLU A 155 -7.88 6.46 -18.44
N ILE A 156 -7.86 5.65 -17.38
CA ILE A 156 -9.06 5.31 -16.59
C ILE A 156 -9.65 6.57 -15.95
N LEU A 157 -8.81 7.45 -15.39
CA LEU A 157 -9.23 8.69 -14.76
C LEU A 157 -9.92 9.62 -15.77
N ASP A 158 -9.33 9.79 -16.96
CA ASP A 158 -9.83 10.72 -17.98
C ASP A 158 -10.93 10.13 -18.87
N SER A 159 -11.20 8.84 -18.79
CA SER A 159 -12.33 8.17 -19.45
C SER A 159 -13.48 7.89 -18.49
N GLU A 160 -13.33 6.88 -17.62
CA GLU A 160 -14.38 6.37 -16.73
C GLU A 160 -14.73 7.36 -15.61
N PHE A 161 -13.72 8.02 -15.02
CA PHE A 161 -13.93 8.91 -13.87
C PHE A 161 -14.05 10.39 -14.24
N ARG A 162 -14.00 10.73 -15.53
CA ARG A 162 -14.01 12.12 -16.00
C ARG A 162 -15.21 12.91 -15.49
N LEU A 163 -16.38 12.27 -15.41
CA LEU A 163 -17.64 12.86 -14.95
C LEU A 163 -17.89 12.67 -13.44
N LEU A 164 -17.09 11.84 -12.78
CA LEU A 164 -17.26 11.50 -11.36
C LEU A 164 -16.33 12.29 -10.44
N MET A 165 -15.21 12.78 -10.97
CA MET A 165 -14.19 13.52 -10.23
C MET A 165 -13.76 14.78 -10.97
N SER A 166 -13.44 15.85 -10.24
CA SER A 166 -12.90 17.08 -10.83
C SER A 166 -11.55 16.83 -11.49
N THR A 167 -11.21 17.63 -12.51
CA THR A 167 -9.87 17.58 -13.15
C THR A 167 -8.75 17.77 -12.13
N LEU A 168 -8.95 18.66 -11.15
CA LEU A 168 -8.02 18.88 -10.05
C LEU A 168 -7.80 17.60 -9.23
N ARG A 169 -8.87 16.91 -8.80
CA ARG A 169 -8.74 15.67 -8.03
C ARG A 169 -8.00 14.58 -8.81
N ARG A 170 -8.30 14.41 -10.10
CA ARG A 170 -7.60 13.43 -10.96
C ARG A 170 -6.10 13.74 -11.05
N LYS A 171 -5.73 15.02 -11.21
CA LYS A 171 -4.34 15.48 -11.18
C LYS A 171 -3.67 15.23 -9.82
N MET A 172 -4.35 15.48 -8.71
CA MET A 172 -3.83 15.20 -7.37
C MET A 172 -3.56 13.71 -7.16
N ILE A 173 -4.49 12.85 -7.59
CA ILE A 173 -4.35 11.39 -7.53
C ILE A 173 -3.11 10.95 -8.31
N LEU A 174 -2.94 11.41 -9.55
CA LEU A 174 -1.76 11.06 -10.38
C LEU A 174 -0.45 11.52 -9.73
N ASN A 175 -0.39 12.74 -9.20
CA ASN A 175 0.80 13.25 -8.51
C ASN A 175 1.14 12.41 -7.27
N CYS A 176 0.13 12.01 -6.49
CA CYS A 176 0.29 11.16 -5.32
C CYS A 176 0.82 9.77 -5.70
N LEU A 177 0.18 9.12 -6.68
CA LEU A 177 0.58 7.80 -7.16
C LEU A 177 2.00 7.82 -7.72
N LYS A 178 2.35 8.83 -8.53
CA LYS A 178 3.71 9.01 -9.04
C LYS A 178 4.73 9.12 -7.90
N ARG A 179 4.45 9.94 -6.89
CA ARG A 179 5.35 10.08 -5.73
C ARG A 179 5.51 8.77 -4.97
N ARG A 180 4.42 8.03 -4.76
CA ARG A 180 4.45 6.73 -4.05
C ARG A 180 5.20 5.66 -4.82
N LEU A 181 4.99 5.56 -6.13
CA LEU A 181 5.70 4.60 -6.97
C LEU A 181 7.20 4.86 -6.96
N ASN A 182 7.64 6.12 -6.99
CA ASN A 182 9.05 6.47 -6.85
C ASN A 182 9.62 6.00 -5.50
N LEU A 183 8.93 6.27 -4.39
CA LEU A 183 9.38 5.84 -3.06
C LEU A 183 9.40 4.32 -2.89
N ILE A 184 8.47 3.61 -3.55
CA ILE A 184 8.48 2.14 -3.59
C ILE A 184 9.67 1.65 -4.43
N TYR A 185 9.95 2.28 -5.57
CA TYR A 185 11.11 1.95 -6.39
C TYR A 185 12.41 2.12 -5.59
N ASP A 186 12.56 3.25 -4.88
CA ASP A 186 13.71 3.50 -4.00
C ASP A 186 13.82 2.40 -2.94
N ALA A 187 12.72 2.09 -2.23
CA ALA A 187 12.67 1.04 -1.21
C ALA A 187 13.01 -0.38 -1.72
N LEU A 188 12.80 -0.66 -3.01
CA LEU A 188 13.08 -1.97 -3.63
C LEU A 188 14.45 -2.03 -4.33
N THR A 189 15.13 -0.90 -4.50
CA THR A 189 16.42 -0.82 -5.21
C THR A 189 17.59 -0.38 -4.33
N GLU A 190 17.31 0.09 -3.12
CA GLU A 190 18.31 0.30 -2.06
C GLU A 190 18.89 -1.04 -1.55
N ASP A 191 19.85 -1.61 -2.28
CA ASP A 191 20.71 -2.73 -1.83
C ASP A 191 22.20 -2.28 -1.84
N ILE A 192 22.63 -1.48 -0.85
CA ILE A 192 24.03 -1.42 -0.38
C ILE A 192 24.02 -1.32 1.16
N PRO A 193 24.70 -2.22 1.89
CA PRO A 193 24.76 -2.17 3.34
C PRO A 193 25.52 -0.90 3.77
N CYS A 194 24.81 0.11 4.26
CA CYS A 194 25.45 1.13 5.08
C CYS A 194 25.70 0.52 6.46
N TYR A 195 26.87 -0.08 6.60
CA TYR A 195 27.54 -0.30 7.87
C TYR A 195 27.44 1.01 8.67
N ARG A 196 26.59 1.05 9.70
CA ARG A 196 26.61 2.17 10.64
C ARG A 196 27.72 1.89 11.67
N PRO A 197 28.64 2.85 11.89
CA PRO A 197 29.73 2.71 12.85
C PRO A 197 29.24 2.58 14.29
#